data_AF-A0A1F8QPH7-F1
#
_entry.id   AF-A0A1F8QPH7-F1
#
_cell.length_a   1.000
_cell.length_b   1.000
_cell.length_c   1.000
_cell.angle_alpha   90.00
_cell.angle_beta   90.00
_cell.angle_gamma   90.00
#
_symmetry.space_group_name_H-M   'P 1'
#
loop_
_entity.id
_entity.type
_entity.pdbx_description
1 polymer ?
#
loop_
_entity_poly.entity_id
_entity_poly.type
_entity_poly.pdbx_seq_one_letter_code
_entity_poly.pdbx_strand_id
1 'polypeptide(L)'
;MNGRSEYLDRLIEVHERSGLSLREVAEACDLDPTYIHYILKGARRPKRDTIIALGFAYTLERVEVDEILLLAGMPPIGGSVRRQYRKAALVEREYSNF
;
A
#
# COMPACT_ATOMS: atom_id res chain seq x y z
N MET A 1 3.61 17.20 14.35
CA MET A 1 2.38 16.62 13.81
C MET A 1 2.62 15.13 13.59
N ASN A 2 1.72 14.29 14.12
CA ASN A 2 1.92 12.85 14.26
C ASN A 2 2.10 12.18 12.89
N GLY A 3 3.29 11.62 12.64
CA GLY A 3 3.73 11.09 11.34
C GLY A 3 3.13 9.73 10.99
N ARG A 4 1.80 9.67 10.87
CA ARG A 4 1.12 8.53 10.25
C ARG A 4 1.26 8.70 8.73
N SER A 5 1.77 7.66 8.06
CA SER A 5 2.04 7.70 6.62
C SER A 5 0.72 7.56 5.85
N GLU A 6 0.45 8.42 4.87
CA GLU A 6 -0.82 8.50 4.14
C GLU A 6 -1.31 7.15 3.59
N TYR A 7 -0.40 6.25 3.18
CA TYR A 7 -0.78 4.91 2.72
C TYR A 7 -1.39 4.04 3.84
N LEU A 8 -0.96 4.24 5.09
CA LEU A 8 -1.47 3.49 6.23
C LEU A 8 -2.91 3.91 6.54
N ASP A 9 -3.19 5.21 6.48
CA ASP A 9 -4.56 5.72 6.66
C ASP A 9 -5.49 5.14 5.58
N ARG A 10 -5.02 5.08 4.33
CA ARG A 10 -5.78 4.45 3.24
C ARG A 10 -6.02 2.95 3.46
N LEU A 11 -5.02 2.21 3.95
CA LEU A 11 -5.19 0.78 4.27
C LEU A 11 -6.16 0.55 5.42
N ILE A 12 -6.15 1.41 6.45
CA ILE A 12 -7.09 1.34 7.58
C ILE A 12 -8.52 1.62 7.09
N GLU A 13 -8.72 2.68 6.32
CA GLU A 13 -10.03 3.03 5.76
C GLU A 13 -10.61 1.89 4.92
N VAL A 14 -9.80 1.30 4.04
CA VAL A 14 -10.20 0.15 3.23
C VAL A 14 -10.61 -1.04 4.10
N HIS A 15 -9.82 -1.37 5.14
CA HIS A 15 -10.12 -2.47 6.04
C HIS A 15 -11.44 -2.24 6.81
N GLU A 16 -11.65 -1.03 7.32
CA GLU A 16 -12.88 -0.66 8.03
C GLU A 16 -14.11 -0.75 7.12
N ARG A 17 -14.01 -0.26 5.87
CA ARG A 17 -15.11 -0.34 4.89
C ARG A 17 -15.41 -1.76 4.44
N SER A 18 -14.41 -2.65 4.40
CA SER A 18 -14.60 -4.02 3.91
C SER A 18 -15.42 -4.87 4.88
N GLY A 19 -15.44 -4.53 6.18
CA GLY A 19 -16.11 -5.32 7.22
C GLY A 19 -15.48 -6.68 7.49
N LEU A 20 -14.32 -6.98 6.89
CA LEU A 20 -13.61 -8.24 7.05
C LEU A 20 -12.83 -8.25 8.37
N SER A 21 -12.77 -9.39 9.03
CA SER A 21 -11.87 -9.62 10.15
C SER A 21 -10.42 -9.75 9.68
N LEU A 22 -9.47 -9.55 10.60
CA LEU A 22 -8.04 -9.77 10.32
C LEU A 22 -7.73 -11.20 9.85
N ARG A 23 -8.50 -12.20 10.30
CA ARG A 23 -8.34 -13.59 9.87
C ARG A 23 -8.78 -13.79 8.43
N GLU A 24 -9.94 -13.29 8.05
CA GLU A 24 -10.45 -13.40 6.67
C GLU A 24 -9.49 -12.74 5.67
N VAL A 25 -8.96 -11.56 6.02
CA VAL A 25 -7.96 -10.87 5.19
C VAL A 25 -6.67 -11.68 5.08
N ALA A 26 -6.19 -12.22 6.21
CA ALA A 26 -4.97 -13.01 6.25
C ALA A 26 -5.08 -14.29 5.42
N GLU A 27 -6.21 -15.01 5.53
CA GLU A 27 -6.51 -16.19 4.71
C GLU A 27 -6.56 -15.85 3.22
N ALA A 28 -7.21 -14.75 2.85
CA ALA A 28 -7.28 -14.30 1.45
C ALA A 28 -5.91 -13.89 0.87
N CYS A 29 -4.97 -13.47 1.73
CA CYS A 29 -3.62 -13.07 1.32
C CYS A 29 -2.56 -14.18 1.44
N ASP A 30 -2.90 -15.34 2.01
CA ASP A 30 -1.94 -16.36 2.47
C ASP A 30 -0.87 -15.78 3.43
N LEU A 31 -1.34 -15.05 4.45
CA LEU A 31 -0.51 -14.37 5.45
C LEU A 31 -0.92 -14.72 6.89
N ASP A 32 -0.06 -14.36 7.85
CA ASP A 32 -0.39 -14.44 9.28
C ASP A 32 -1.28 -13.25 9.70
N PRO A 33 -2.38 -13.46 10.45
CA PRO A 33 -3.27 -12.38 10.90
C PRO A 33 -2.57 -11.36 11.82
N THR A 34 -1.53 -11.77 12.56
CA THR A 34 -0.68 -10.90 13.36
C THR A 34 0.14 -9.98 12.48
N TYR A 35 0.56 -10.43 11.29
CA TYR A 35 1.26 -9.58 10.34
C TYR A 35 0.34 -8.49 9.79
N ILE A 36 -0.91 -8.82 9.44
CA ILE A 36 -1.93 -7.84 9.04
C ILE A 36 -2.17 -6.82 10.15
N HIS A 37 -2.34 -7.30 11.39
CA HIS A 37 -2.48 -6.44 12.57
C HIS A 37 -1.32 -5.44 12.70
N TYR A 38 -0.07 -5.90 12.59
CA TYR A 38 1.10 -5.04 12.71
C TYR A 38 1.25 -4.06 11.54
N ILE A 39 0.81 -4.42 10.33
CA ILE A 39 0.74 -3.48 9.20
C ILE A 39 -0.23 -2.35 9.55
N LEU A 40 -1.47 -2.68 9.93
CA LEU A 40 -2.52 -1.70 10.21
C LEU A 40 -2.24 -0.83 11.45
N LYS A 41 -1.42 -1.31 12.39
CA LYS A 41 -0.89 -0.50 13.50
C LYS A 41 0.31 0.38 13.12
N GLY A 42 0.82 0.26 11.90
CA GLY A 42 2.04 0.95 11.45
C GLY A 42 3.34 0.40 12.08
N ALA A 43 3.28 -0.73 12.79
CA ALA A 43 4.42 -1.36 13.42
C ALA A 43 5.31 -2.14 12.43
N ARG A 44 4.77 -2.49 11.26
CA ARG A 44 5.49 -3.15 10.17
C ARG A 44 5.18 -2.47 8.84
N ARG A 45 6.23 -2.17 8.07
CA ARG A 45 6.09 -1.71 6.68
C ARG A 45 5.86 -2.91 5.77
N PRO A 46 4.72 -3.02 5.05
CA PRO A 46 4.48 -4.09 4.12
C PRO A 46 5.39 -3.98 2.89
N LYS A 47 5.67 -5.11 2.22
CA LYS A 47 6.30 -5.11 0.90
C LYS A 47 5.26 -4.72 -0.16
N ARG A 48 5.73 -4.33 -1.35
CA ARG A 48 4.87 -4.02 -2.51
C ARG A 48 3.85 -5.12 -2.78
N ASP A 49 4.30 -6.36 -2.85
CA ASP A 49 3.42 -7.48 -3.20
C ASP A 49 2.40 -7.78 -2.09
N THR A 50 2.72 -7.43 -0.83
CA THR A 50 1.75 -7.48 0.28
C THR A 50 0.63 -6.45 0.08
N ILE A 51 0.94 -5.23 -0.35
CA ILE A 51 -0.08 -4.22 -0.66
C ILE A 51 -0.98 -4.69 -1.82
N ILE A 52 -0.39 -5.36 -2.82
CA ILE A 52 -1.14 -5.92 -3.96
C ILE A 52 -2.06 -7.06 -3.50
N ALA A 53 -1.57 -7.97 -2.66
CA ALA A 53 -2.37 -9.05 -2.08
C ALA A 53 -3.56 -8.52 -1.27
N LEU A 54 -3.32 -7.50 -0.44
CA LEU A 54 -4.38 -6.80 0.29
C LEU A 54 -5.41 -6.17 -0.66
N GLY A 55 -4.96 -5.59 -1.78
CA GLY A 55 -5.85 -5.08 -2.82
C GLY A 55 -6.79 -6.14 -3.36
N PHE A 56 -6.30 -7.36 -3.60
CA PHE A 56 -7.15 -8.48 -4.01
C PHE A 56 -8.10 -8.92 -2.90
N ALA A 57 -7.63 -9.08 -1.66
CA ALA A 57 -8.46 -9.49 -0.53
C ALA A 57 -9.61 -8.52 -0.25
N TYR A 58 -9.37 -7.22 -0.42
CA TYR A 58 -10.38 -6.17 -0.25
C TYR A 58 -11.17 -5.84 -1.53
N THR A 59 -10.98 -6.60 -2.61
CA THR A 59 -11.67 -6.40 -3.90
C THR A 59 -11.50 -4.99 -4.48
N LEU A 60 -10.34 -4.37 -4.25
CA LEU A 60 -10.07 -3.02 -4.72
C LEU A 60 -9.90 -2.96 -6.23
N GLU A 61 -10.28 -1.82 -6.82
CA GLU A 61 -9.89 -1.54 -8.19
C GLU A 61 -8.39 -1.26 -8.30
N ARG A 62 -7.81 -1.55 -9.47
CA ARG A 62 -6.38 -1.29 -9.72
C ARG A 62 -5.98 0.15 -9.41
N VAL A 63 -6.85 1.12 -9.68
CA VAL A 63 -6.57 2.54 -9.42
C VAL A 63 -6.37 2.82 -7.93
N GLU A 64 -7.17 2.19 -7.07
CA GLU A 64 -7.02 2.29 -5.61
C GLU A 64 -5.75 1.60 -5.12
N VAL A 65 -5.38 0.46 -5.70
CA VAL A 65 -4.11 -0.20 -5.38
C VAL A 65 -2.91 0.65 -5.83
N ASP A 66 -2.98 1.25 -7.01
CA ASP A 66 -1.94 2.16 -7.52
C ASP A 66 -1.79 3.39 -6.62
N GLU A 67 -2.88 3.95 -6.12
CA GLU A 67 -2.89 5.04 -5.13
C GLU A 67 -2.12 4.64 -3.86
N ILE A 68 -2.49 3.51 -3.23
CA ILE A 68 -1.83 3.04 -1.99
C ILE A 68 -0.33 2.81 -2.22
N LEU A 69 0.04 2.22 -3.36
CA LEU A 69 1.44 2.01 -3.72
C LEU A 69 2.20 3.33 -3.85
N LEU A 70 1.63 4.34 -4.50
CA LEU A 70 2.25 5.67 -4.64
C LEU A 70 2.44 6.34 -3.28
N LEU A 71 1.41 6.33 -2.42
CA LEU A 71 1.48 6.85 -1.06
C LEU A 71 2.55 6.12 -0.21
N ALA A 72 2.79 4.84 -0.49
CA ALA A 72 3.82 4.04 0.18
C ALA A 72 5.24 4.28 -0.38
N GLY A 73 5.40 5.14 -1.39
CA GLY A 73 6.64 5.38 -2.12
C GLY A 73 7.06 4.18 -2.97
N MET A 74 6.10 3.47 -3.56
CA MET A 74 6.31 2.25 -4.34
C MET A 74 5.79 2.40 -5.78
N PRO A 75 6.40 1.69 -6.75
CA PRO A 75 5.95 1.75 -8.13
C PRO A 75 4.53 1.17 -8.30
N PRO A 76 3.60 1.89 -8.95
CA PRO A 76 2.26 1.41 -9.24
C PRO A 76 2.28 0.27 -10.28
N ILE A 77 1.16 -0.44 -10.40
CA ILE A 77 0.91 -1.51 -11.38
C ILE A 77 0.69 -0.91 -12.78
N GLY A 78 -0.18 0.10 -12.90
CA GLY A 78 -0.59 0.68 -14.19
C GLY A 78 0.60 1.25 -14.98
N GLY A 79 0.78 0.82 -16.24
CA GLY A 79 1.95 1.18 -17.05
C GLY A 79 2.15 2.69 -17.26
N SER A 80 1.07 3.44 -17.54
CA SER A 80 1.12 4.90 -17.71
C SER A 80 1.52 5.62 -16.43
N VAL A 81 0.90 5.25 -15.30
CA VAL A 81 1.17 5.83 -13.98
C VAL A 81 2.60 5.47 -13.55
N ARG A 82 3.03 4.23 -13.77
CA ARG A 82 4.38 3.75 -13.47
C ARG A 82 5.46 4.50 -14.25
N ARG A 83 5.18 4.88 -15.51
CA ARG A 83 6.08 5.73 -16.29
C ARG A 83 6.25 7.12 -15.67
N GLN A 84 5.16 7.72 -15.20
CA GLN A 84 5.19 9.04 -14.53
C GLN A 84 5.94 8.95 -13.21
N TYR A 85 5.62 7.96 -12.38
CA TYR A 85 6.34 7.67 -11.13
C TYR A 85 7.85 7.57 -11.34
N ARG A 86 8.30 6.79 -12.34
CA ARG A 86 9.73 6.66 -12.64
C ARG A 86 10.38 7.98 -13.05
N LYS A 87 9.69 8.82 -13.81
CA LYS A 87 10.20 10.15 -14.18
C LYS A 87 10.37 11.03 -12.94
N ALA A 88 9.36 11.10 -12.08
CA ALA A 88 9.43 11.88 -10.84
C ALA A 88 10.58 11.39 -9.93
N ALA A 89 10.71 10.08 -9.74
CA ALA A 89 11.76 9.49 -8.91
C ALA A 89 13.18 9.73 -9.44
N LEU A 90 13.37 9.84 -10.77
CA LEU A 90 14.66 10.20 -11.37
C LEU A 90 15.00 11.68 -11.09
N VAL A 91 14.01 12.56 -11.24
CA VAL A 91 14.15 13.99 -10.98
C VAL A 91 14.54 14.23 -9.51
N GLU A 92 13.85 13.60 -8.56
CA GLU A 92 14.17 13.71 -7.12
C GLU A 92 15.60 13.25 -6.78
N ARG A 93 16.08 12.19 -7.44
CA ARG A 93 17.46 11.71 -7.30
C ARG A 93 18.47 12.71 -7.85
N GLU A 94 18.19 13.34 -8.99
CA GLU A 94 19.06 14.36 -9.56
C GLU A 94 19.17 15.57 -8.63
N TYR A 95 18.06 16.05 -8.04
CA TYR A 95 18.07 17.16 -7.08
C TYR A 95 18.74 16.83 -5.74
N SER A 96 18.71 15.56 -5.31
CA SER A 96 19.36 15.13 -4.05
C SER A 96 20.88 14.99 -4.15
N ASN A 97 21.44 15.04 -5.37
CA ASN A 97 22.87 14.94 -5.64
C ASN A 97 23.56 16.32 -5.76
N PHE A 98 22.86 17.42 -5.46
CA PHE A 98 23.39 18.79 -5.42
C PHE A 98 23.43 19.32 -3.98
#